data_AF-W9T4D6-F1
#
_entry.id   AF-W9T4D6-F1
#
_cell.length_a   1.000
_cell.length_b   1.000
_cell.length_c   1.000
_cell.angle_alpha   90.00
_cell.angle_beta   90.00
_cell.angle_gamma   90.00
#
_symmetry.space_group_name_H-M   'P 1'
#
loop_
_entity.id
_entity.type
_entity.pdbx_description
1 polymer ?
#
loop_
_entity_poly.entity_id
_entity_poly.type
_entity_poly.pdbx_seq_one_letter_code
_entity_poly.pdbx_strand_id
1 'polypeptide(L)'
;MIHSLYSNKEIFLRELISNASDAADKLRFEALAKPELLEGGAELKIRLSFDKDAKTVTLEDNGIGMNRDDVIAHLAPSPSPAPPTS
;
A
#
# COMPACT_ATOMS: atom_id res chain seq x y z
N MET A 1 -5.98 15.39 12.10
CA MET A 1 -5.01 15.23 11.00
C MET A 1 -5.66 15.14 9.61
N ILE A 2 -6.98 15.29 9.47
CA ILE A 2 -7.68 15.18 8.18
C ILE A 2 -7.77 16.54 7.44
N HIS A 3 -7.54 17.66 8.14
CA HIS A 3 -7.75 19.00 7.60
C HIS A 3 -6.63 19.51 6.67
N SER A 4 -5.39 19.03 6.82
CA SER A 4 -4.24 19.43 5.99
C SER A 4 -4.14 18.69 4.65
N LEU A 5 -4.88 17.58 4.48
CA LEU A 5 -4.87 16.74 3.27
C LEU A 5 -5.76 17.29 2.13
N TYR A 6 -6.79 18.08 2.44
CA TYR A 6 -7.74 18.55 1.44
C TYR A 6 -7.21 19.67 0.53
N SER A 7 -6.15 20.37 0.94
CA SER A 7 -5.56 21.45 0.15
C SER A 7 -4.68 20.93 -0.99
N ASN A 8 -4.22 19.69 -0.94
CA ASN A 8 -3.25 19.14 -1.87
C ASN A 8 -3.61 17.70 -2.26
N LYS A 9 -4.64 17.54 -3.08
CA LYS A 9 -5.07 16.23 -3.62
C LYS A 9 -3.94 15.47 -4.33
N GLU A 10 -2.96 16.20 -4.86
CA GLU A 10 -1.77 15.65 -5.52
C GLU A 10 -0.80 14.97 -4.55
N ILE A 11 -0.76 15.39 -3.27
CA ILE A 11 0.11 14.79 -2.26
C ILE A 11 -0.31 13.36 -1.96
N PHE A 12 -1.62 13.07 -1.88
CA PHE A 12 -2.11 11.72 -1.61
C PHE A 12 -1.65 10.72 -2.67
N LEU A 13 -1.79 11.06 -3.95
CA LEU A 13 -1.33 10.18 -5.03
C LEU A 13 0.19 9.99 -5.01
N ARG A 14 0.95 11.04 -4.69
CA ARG A 14 2.41 10.93 -4.53
C ARG A 14 2.78 9.93 -3.43
N GLU A 15 2.16 10.03 -2.26
CA GLU A 15 2.45 9.13 -1.14
C GLU A 15 2.08 7.67 -1.47
N LEU A 16 0.95 7.43 -2.15
CA LEU A 16 0.59 6.08 -2.56
C LEU A 16 1.55 5.49 -3.60
N ILE A 17 1.99 6.28 -4.57
CA ILE A 17 2.98 5.85 -5.56
C ILE A 17 4.33 5.56 -4.87
N SER A 18 4.73 6.38 -3.89
CA SER A 18 5.93 6.14 -3.09
C SER A 18 5.85 4.81 -2.35
N ASN A 19 4.74 4.53 -1.66
CA ASN A 19 4.55 3.27 -0.94
C ASN A 19 4.60 2.05 -1.87
N ALA A 20 4.01 2.16 -3.07
CA ALA A 20 4.04 1.10 -4.07
C ALA A 20 5.45 0.87 -4.64
N SER A 21 6.24 1.95 -4.83
CA SER A 21 7.66 1.84 -5.22
C SER A 21 8.47 1.12 -4.14
N ASP A 22 8.29 1.50 -2.88
CA ASP A 22 8.98 0.86 -1.75
C ASP A 22 8.63 -0.63 -1.64
N ALA A 23 7.38 -1.01 -1.92
CA ALA A 23 6.96 -2.41 -1.94
C ALA A 23 7.64 -3.20 -3.07
N ALA A 24 7.80 -2.59 -4.25
CA ALA A 24 8.50 -3.21 -5.38
C ALA A 24 10.01 -3.38 -5.10
N ASP A 25 10.65 -2.38 -4.48
CA ASP A 25 12.07 -2.45 -4.14
C ASP A 25 12.35 -3.46 -3.02
N LYS A 26 11.47 -3.55 -2.02
CA LYS A 26 11.53 -4.62 -1.01
C LYS A 26 11.44 -6.01 -1.64
N LEU A 27 10.55 -6.22 -2.62
CA LEU A 27 10.45 -7.48 -3.33
C LEU A 27 11.75 -7.82 -4.07
N ARG A 28 12.33 -6.84 -4.78
CA ARG A 28 13.62 -7.03 -5.46
C ARG A 28 14.74 -7.42 -4.50
N PHE A 29 14.78 -6.77 -3.33
CA PHE A 29 15.79 -7.06 -2.32
C PHE A 29 15.64 -8.47 -1.76
N GLU A 30 14.42 -8.88 -1.37
CA GLU A 30 14.14 -10.24 -0.89
C GLU A 30 14.45 -11.31 -1.95
N ALA A 31 14.22 -11.00 -3.22
CA ALA A 31 14.52 -11.91 -4.33
C ALA A 31 16.02 -12.18 -4.52
N LEU A 32 16.91 -11.35 -3.97
CA LEU A 32 18.35 -11.66 -3.94
C LEU A 32 18.66 -12.91 -3.12
N ALA A 33 17.85 -13.17 -2.08
CA ALA A 33 17.96 -14.35 -1.23
C ALA A 33 17.00 -15.47 -1.65
N LYS A 34 15.85 -15.12 -2.22
CA LYS A 34 14.77 -16.04 -2.65
C LYS A 34 14.35 -15.77 -4.10
N PRO A 35 15.12 -16.24 -5.10
CA PRO A 35 14.87 -15.94 -6.51
C PRO A 35 13.46 -16.34 -6.99
N GLU A 36 12.84 -17.33 -6.36
CA GLU A 36 11.47 -17.79 -6.63
C GLU A 36 10.41 -16.69 -6.47
N LEU A 37 10.69 -15.64 -5.70
CA LEU A 37 9.77 -14.50 -5.52
C LEU A 37 9.58 -13.67 -6.80
N LEU A 38 10.50 -13.79 -7.76
CA LEU A 38 10.40 -13.16 -9.09
C LEU A 38 10.36 -14.21 -10.22
N GLU A 39 10.24 -15.50 -9.89
CA GLU A 39 10.16 -16.56 -10.89
C GLU A 39 8.93 -16.38 -11.79
N GLY A 40 9.13 -16.50 -13.09
CA GLY A 40 8.13 -16.20 -14.12
C GLY A 40 8.30 -14.83 -14.80
N GLY A 41 9.31 -14.04 -14.41
CA GLY A 41 9.65 -12.79 -15.10
C GLY A 41 8.59 -11.71 -14.95
N ALA A 42 7.85 -11.72 -13.84
CA ALA A 42 6.83 -10.72 -13.58
C ALA A 42 7.47 -9.33 -13.51
N GLU A 43 7.22 -8.52 -14.52
CA GLU A 43 7.61 -7.11 -14.51
C GLU A 43 6.90 -6.40 -13.35
N LEU A 44 7.69 -5.78 -12.47
CA LEU A 44 7.19 -4.95 -11.38
C LEU A 44 6.56 -3.68 -11.95
N LYS A 45 5.32 -3.40 -11.57
CA LYS A 45 4.52 -2.33 -12.13
C LYS A 45 3.49 -1.80 -11.13
N ILE A 46 3.23 -0.51 -11.25
CA ILE A 46 2.17 0.21 -10.55
C ILE A 46 1.11 0.58 -11.59
N ARG A 47 -0.13 0.17 -11.39
CA ARG A 47 -1.27 0.47 -12.26
C ARG A 47 -2.19 1.47 -11.59
N LEU A 48 -2.58 2.50 -12.33
CA LEU A 48 -3.58 3.46 -11.92
C LEU A 48 -4.78 3.36 -12.87
N SER A 49 -5.96 3.09 -12.33
CA SER A 49 -7.22 3.02 -13.08
C SER A 49 -8.30 3.90 -12.45
N PHE A 50 -9.26 4.30 -13.27
CA PHE A 50 -10.32 5.24 -12.90
C PHE A 50 -11.66 4.67 -13.33
N ASP A 51 -12.61 4.64 -12.41
CA ASP A 51 -14.01 4.31 -12.69
C ASP A 51 -14.87 5.53 -12.39
N LYS A 52 -15.44 6.11 -13.45
CA LYS A 52 -16.26 7.32 -13.35
C LYS A 52 -17.64 7.03 -12.75
N ASP A 53 -18.19 5.86 -13.01
CA ASP A 53 -19.52 5.47 -12.56
C ASP A 53 -19.49 5.12 -11.08
N ALA A 54 -18.48 4.35 -10.65
CA ALA A 54 -18.21 4.05 -9.25
C ALA A 54 -17.57 5.23 -8.48
N LYS A 55 -17.08 6.25 -9.20
CA LYS A 55 -16.33 7.40 -8.65
C LYS A 55 -15.09 6.97 -7.86
N THR A 56 -14.37 5.98 -8.36
CA THR A 56 -13.18 5.43 -7.70
C THR A 56 -11.92 5.67 -8.52
N VAL A 57 -10.80 5.72 -7.80
CA VAL A 57 -9.45 5.65 -8.33
C VAL A 57 -8.80 4.45 -7.68
N THR A 58 -8.27 3.53 -8.48
CA THR A 58 -7.61 2.32 -8.00
C THR A 58 -6.14 2.38 -8.34
N LEU A 59 -5.29 2.26 -7.32
CA LEU A 59 -3.86 2.07 -7.46
C LEU A 59 -3.53 0.64 -7.04
N GLU A 60 -2.87 -0.11 -7.93
CA GLU A 60 -2.51 -1.50 -7.73
C GLU A 60 -1.03 -1.71 -8.05
N ASP A 61 -0.28 -2.27 -7.11
CA ASP A 61 1.09 -2.72 -7.31
C ASP A 61 1.19 -4.25 -7.21
N ASN A 62 2.27 -4.80 -7.76
CA ASN A 62 2.64 -6.20 -7.58
C ASN A 62 3.98 -6.33 -6.82
N GLY A 63 4.19 -5.45 -5.83
CA GLY A 63 5.34 -5.52 -4.92
C GLY A 63 5.20 -6.64 -3.89
N ILE A 64 5.97 -6.54 -2.80
CA ILE A 64 6.05 -7.59 -1.77
C ILE A 64 4.72 -7.85 -1.03
N GLY A 65 3.80 -6.89 -1.08
CA GLY A 65 2.53 -6.95 -0.36
C GLY A 65 2.70 -6.83 1.16
N MET A 66 1.64 -7.18 1.89
CA MET A 66 1.61 -7.19 3.35
C MET A 66 0.92 -8.46 3.83
N ASN A 67 1.48 -9.10 4.85
CA ASN A 67 0.75 -10.15 5.54
C ASN A 67 -0.31 -9.54 6.48
N ARG A 68 -1.14 -10.39 7.12
CA ARG A 68 -2.22 -9.92 7.99
C ARG A 68 -1.71 -9.06 9.16
N ASP A 69 -0.59 -9.44 9.75
CA ASP A 69 -0.05 -8.74 10.93
C ASP A 69 0.53 -7.38 10.52
N ASP A 70 1.17 -7.29 9.35
CA ASP A 70 1.66 -6.02 8.79
C ASP A 70 0.49 -5.04 8.56
N VAL A 71 -0.64 -5.52 8.03
CA VAL A 71 -1.84 -4.70 7.84
C VAL A 71 -2.36 -4.16 9.17
N ILE A 72 -2.39 -5.01 10.21
CA ILE A 72 -2.85 -4.60 11.55
C ILE A 72 -1.89 -3.58 12.15
N ALA A 73 -0.58 -3.76 12.00
CA ALA A 73 0.42 -2.89 12.60
C ALA A 73 0.52 -1.51 11.92
N HIS A 74 0.32 -1.45 10.60
CA HIS A 74 0.63 -0.25 9.80
C HIS A 74 -0.58 0.48 9.24
N LEU A 75 -1.73 -0.18 9.08
CA LEU A 75 -2.94 0.40 8.47
C LEU A 75 -4.15 0.41 9.40
N ALA A 76 -4.24 -0.51 10.36
CA ALA A 76 -5.39 -0.53 11.25
C ALA A 76 -5.41 0.71 12.15
N PRO A 77 -6.59 1.30 12.39
CA PRO A 77 -6.71 2.33 13.41
C PRO A 77 -6.26 1.76 14.76
N SER A 78 -5.46 2.56 15.50
CA SER A 78 -4.98 2.19 16.83
C SER A 78 -6.13 1.58 17.65
N PRO A 79 -5.92 0.43 18.31
CA PRO A 79 -6.99 -0.23 19.06
C PRO A 79 -7.60 0.79 20.02
N SER A 80 -8.90 1.05 19.85
CA SER A 80 -9.66 1.86 20.80
C SER A 80 -9.48 1.23 22.18
N PRO A 81 -9.11 1.99 23.23
CA PRO A 81 -8.97 1.42 24.55
C PRO A 81 -10.29 0.72 24.89
N ALA A 82 -10.19 -0.57 25.25
CA ALA A 82 -11.36 -1.35 25.66
C ALA A 82 -12.11 -0.56 26.75
N PRO A 83 -13.45 -0.45 26.65
CA PRO A 83 -14.21 0.25 27.68
C PRO A 83 -13.91 -0.40 29.04
N PRO A 84 -13.72 0.38 30.11
CA PRO A 84 -13.42 -0.17 31.42
C PRO A 84 -14.53 -1.13 31.81
N THR A 85 -14.17 -2.39 32.08
CA THR A 85 -15.08 -3.36 32.64
C THR A 85 -15.52 -2.85 34.01
N SER A 86 -16.82 -2.69 34.17
CA SER A 86 -17.47 -2.26 35.43
C SER A 86 -17.24 -3.27 36.54
#